data_AF-A0A3D2HRL2-F1
#
_entry.id   AF-A0A3D2HRL2-F1
#
_cell.length_a   1.000
_cell.length_b   1.000
_cell.length_c   1.000
_cell.angle_alpha   90.00
_cell.angle_beta   90.00
_cell.angle_gamma   90.00
#
_symmetry.space_group_name_H-M   'P 1'
#
loop_
_entity.id
_entity.type
_entity.pdbx_description
1 polymer ?
#
loop_
_entity_poly.entity_id
_entity_poly.type
_entity_poly.pdbx_seq_one_letter_code
_entity_poly.pdbx_strand_id
1 'polypeptide(L)'
;MTDFMQTIYVILWGVLALLTFAVGIKQKAPYAFIISACFVFMAVWYALDAYSGIYMFAGTFGIVYKVVLGIFLVLIVGAYILSRRRGNRK
;
A
#
# COMPACT_ATOMS: atom_id res chain seq x y z
N MET A 1 9.21 3.56 21.93
CA MET A 1 10.19 3.39 20.83
C MET A 1 9.42 3.55 19.53
N THR A 2 9.31 4.68 18.84
CA THR A 2 9.75 6.08 18.99
C THR A 2 8.88 6.81 17.96
N ASP A 3 8.06 7.80 18.33
CA ASP A 3 7.19 8.56 17.40
C ASP A 3 7.90 9.01 16.11
N PHE A 4 9.21 9.23 16.22
CA PHE A 4 10.11 9.53 15.12
C PHE A 4 10.16 8.43 14.03
N MET A 5 10.23 7.15 14.41
CA MET A 5 10.28 6.03 13.47
C MET A 5 8.94 5.87 12.72
N GLN A 6 7.81 5.92 13.42
CA GLN A 6 6.48 5.90 12.78
C GLN A 6 6.30 7.06 11.81
N THR A 7 6.71 8.26 12.20
CA THR A 7 6.65 9.45 11.33
C THR A 7 7.52 9.30 10.07
N ILE A 8 8.73 8.74 10.20
CA ILE A 8 9.59 8.41 9.04
C ILE A 8 8.90 7.41 8.12
N TYR A 9 8.24 6.37 8.66
CA TYR A 9 7.48 5.42 7.85
C TYR A 9 6.34 6.09 7.10
N VAL A 10 5.58 7.00 7.74
CA VAL A 10 4.50 7.76 7.08
C VAL A 10 5.03 8.52 5.87
N ILE A 11 6.13 9.24 6.05
CA ILE A 11 6.76 10.02 4.98
C ILE A 11 7.26 9.09 3.88
N LEU A 12 7.89 7.97 4.23
CA LEU A 12 8.37 6.97 3.28
C LEU A 12 7.23 6.38 2.45
N TRP A 13 6.14 5.94 3.09
CA TRP A 13 4.96 5.40 2.41
C TRP A 13 4.29 6.47 1.52
N GLY A 14 4.21 7.72 1.98
CA GLY A 14 3.67 8.84 1.20
C GLY A 14 4.51 9.17 -0.04
N VAL A 15 5.84 9.20 0.09
CA VAL A 15 6.76 9.40 -1.05
C VAL A 15 6.64 8.25 -2.05
N LEU A 16 6.58 7.00 -1.56
CA LEU A 16 6.41 5.82 -2.41
C LEU A 16 5.04 5.82 -3.12
N ALA A 17 3.97 6.28 -2.46
CA ALA A 17 2.66 6.45 -3.06
C ALA A 17 2.68 7.43 -4.24
N LEU A 18 3.35 8.58 -4.08
CA LEU A 18 3.50 9.58 -5.13
C LEU A 18 4.35 9.06 -6.30
N LEU A 19 5.46 8.39 -6.00
CA LEU A 19 6.33 7.81 -7.03
C LEU A 19 5.60 6.74 -7.84
N THR A 20 4.90 5.82 -7.17
CA THR A 20 4.13 4.76 -7.84
C THR A 20 2.93 5.30 -8.60
N PHE A 21 2.30 6.39 -8.13
CA PHE A 21 1.26 7.09 -8.87
C PHE A 21 1.78 7.70 -10.17
N ALA A 22 2.93 8.40 -10.10
CA ALA A 22 3.58 8.99 -11.27
C ALA A 22 4.03 7.93 -12.30
N VAL A 23 4.57 6.81 -11.83
CA VAL A 23 4.92 5.66 -12.67
C VAL A 23 3.68 5.01 -13.28
N GLY A 24 2.58 4.93 -12.53
CA GLY A 24 1.32 4.36 -13.02
C GLY A 24 0.67 5.17 -14.13
N ILE A 25 0.71 6.50 -14.05
CA ILE A 25 0.28 7.38 -15.14
C ILE A 25 1.16 7.17 -16.39
N LYS A 26 2.49 7.07 -16.22
CA LYS A 26 3.42 6.87 -17.33
C LYS A 26 3.31 5.50 -18.00
N GLN A 27 3.17 4.42 -17.22
CA GLN A 27 3.15 3.05 -17.77
C GLN A 27 1.76 2.58 -18.24
N LYS A 28 0.68 3.36 -18.00
CA LYS A 28 -0.72 2.98 -18.27
C LYS A 28 -1.05 1.56 -17.78
N ALA A 29 -0.35 1.13 -16.74
CA ALA A 29 -0.40 -0.22 -16.25
C ALA A 29 -1.42 -0.24 -15.08
N PRO A 30 -2.55 -0.96 -15.21
CA PRO A 30 -3.58 -0.97 -14.16
C PRO A 30 -3.03 -1.48 -12.82
N TYR A 31 -1.96 -2.28 -12.85
CA TYR A 31 -1.24 -2.78 -11.67
C TYR A 31 -0.61 -1.65 -10.84
N ALA A 32 -0.10 -0.60 -11.49
CA ALA A 32 0.58 0.50 -10.80
C ALA A 32 -0.40 1.41 -10.04
N PHE A 33 -1.63 1.52 -10.52
CA PHE A 33 -2.69 2.26 -9.81
C PHE A 33 -3.13 1.52 -8.53
N ILE A 34 -3.25 0.19 -8.60
CA ILE A 34 -3.55 -0.66 -7.43
C ILE A 34 -2.43 -0.61 -6.41
N ILE A 35 -1.17 -0.64 -6.87
CA ILE A 35 0.02 -0.52 -6.01
C ILE A 35 0.06 0.86 -5.34
N SER A 36 -0.15 1.94 -6.09
CA SER A 36 -0.19 3.29 -5.53
C SER A 36 -1.29 3.47 -4.47
N ALA A 37 -2.50 2.95 -4.73
CA ALA A 37 -3.59 2.95 -3.75
C ALA A 37 -3.21 2.18 -2.47
N CYS A 38 -2.46 1.08 -2.58
CA CYS A 38 -1.93 0.34 -1.43
C CYS A 38 -0.94 1.20 -0.61
N PHE A 39 -0.01 1.89 -1.28
CA PHE A 39 0.96 2.77 -0.61
C PHE A 39 0.28 3.96 0.10
N VAL A 40 -0.75 4.57 -0.50
CA VAL A 40 -1.55 5.62 0.15
C VAL A 40 -2.23 5.07 1.40
N PHE A 41 -2.84 3.89 1.32
CA PHE A 41 -3.50 3.26 2.47
C PHE A 41 -2.51 3.01 3.61
N MET A 42 -1.31 2.49 3.31
CA MET A 42 -0.24 2.30 4.30
C MET A 42 0.19 3.62 4.95
N ALA A 43 0.35 4.68 4.16
CA ALA A 43 0.73 6.01 4.66
C ALA A 43 -0.31 6.59 5.62
N VAL A 44 -1.60 6.49 5.27
CA VAL A 44 -2.71 6.97 6.12
C VAL A 44 -2.82 6.14 7.39
N TRP A 45 -2.66 4.81 7.31
CA TRP A 45 -2.73 3.94 8.48
C TRP A 45 -1.60 4.20 9.47
N TYR A 46 -0.35 4.31 8.98
CA TYR A 46 0.79 4.70 9.80
C TYR A 46 0.65 6.13 10.35
N ALA A 47 0.01 7.05 9.62
CA ALA A 47 -0.23 8.41 10.08
C ALA A 47 -1.23 8.42 11.23
N LEU A 48 -2.34 7.68 11.14
CA LEU A 48 -3.27 7.59 12.25
C LEU A 48 -2.62 6.94 13.48
N ASP A 49 -1.77 5.92 13.31
CA ASP A 49 -1.03 5.30 14.41
C ASP A 49 -0.05 6.30 15.07
N ALA A 50 0.62 7.14 14.29
CA ALA A 50 1.53 8.18 14.78
C ALA A 50 0.82 9.37 15.46
N TYR A 51 -0.33 9.81 14.93
CA TYR A 51 -1.05 11.00 15.42
C TYR A 51 -2.10 10.71 16.49
N SER A 52 -2.67 9.49 16.54
CA SER A 52 -3.73 9.17 17.50
C SER A 52 -3.21 8.71 18.87
N GLY A 53 -1.94 8.31 18.97
CA GLY A 53 -1.37 7.76 20.21
C GLY A 53 -2.00 6.42 20.65
N ILE A 54 -2.87 5.84 19.80
CA ILE A 54 -3.50 4.54 20.00
C ILE A 54 -2.68 3.52 19.22
N TYR A 55 -2.32 2.40 19.85
CA TYR A 55 -1.63 1.29 19.17
C TYR A 55 -2.53 0.66 18.10
N MET A 56 -2.54 1.20 16.87
CA MET A 56 -3.35 0.70 15.76
C MET A 56 -2.84 -0.64 15.23
N PHE A 57 -1.59 -0.98 15.52
CA PHE A 57 -1.02 -2.29 15.22
C PHE A 57 -1.26 -3.34 16.32
N ALA A 58 -1.86 -2.95 17.46
CA ALA A 58 -2.20 -3.87 18.54
C ALA A 58 -3.72 -4.12 18.61
N GLY A 59 -4.12 -5.34 19.00
CA GLY A 59 -5.52 -5.72 19.14
C GLY A 59 -6.28 -5.81 17.80
N THR A 60 -7.55 -5.43 17.81
CA THR A 60 -8.48 -5.60 16.69
C THR A 60 -8.05 -4.86 15.42
N PHE A 61 -7.48 -3.65 15.56
CA PHE A 61 -7.04 -2.82 14.42
C PHE A 61 -5.86 -3.44 13.66
N GLY A 62 -4.93 -4.11 14.37
CA GLY A 62 -3.80 -4.80 13.73
C GLY A 62 -4.24 -6.01 12.89
N ILE A 63 -5.31 -6.69 13.30
CA ILE A 63 -5.91 -7.79 12.54
C ILE A 63 -6.56 -7.25 11.27
N VAL A 64 -7.34 -6.17 11.37
CA VAL A 64 -7.97 -5.50 10.22
C VAL A 64 -6.90 -5.05 9.22
N TYR A 65 -5.82 -4.44 9.69
CA TYR A 65 -4.69 -4.05 8.85
C TYR A 65 -4.08 -5.24 8.08
N LYS A 66 -3.84 -6.38 8.75
CA LYS A 66 -3.34 -7.60 8.10
C LYS A 66 -4.31 -8.17 7.07
N VAL A 67 -5.61 -8.12 7.33
CA VAL A 67 -6.65 -8.59 6.39
C VAL A 67 -6.69 -7.69 5.16
N VAL A 68 -6.68 -6.38 5.34
CA VAL A 68 -6.67 -5.42 4.22
C VAL A 68 -5.41 -5.57 3.38
N LEU A 69 -4.24 -5.75 4.01
CA LEU A 69 -3.00 -6.08 3.31
C LEU A 69 -3.10 -7.39 2.52
N GLY A 70 -3.69 -8.42 3.11
CA GLY A 70 -3.93 -9.70 2.43
C GLY A 70 -4.78 -9.53 1.17
N ILE A 71 -5.85 -8.74 1.24
CA ILE A 71 -6.71 -8.44 0.08
C ILE A 71 -5.93 -7.69 -1.00
N PHE A 72 -5.15 -6.68 -0.63
CA PHE A 72 -4.29 -5.96 -1.57
C PHE A 72 -3.26 -6.87 -2.24
N LEU A 73 -2.67 -7.80 -1.50
CA LEU A 73 -1.69 -8.75 -2.04
C LEU A 73 -2.36 -9.70 -3.04
N VAL A 74 -3.56 -10.19 -2.74
CA VAL A 74 -4.36 -11.02 -3.67
C VAL A 74 -4.74 -10.23 -4.93
N LEU A 75 -5.11 -8.95 -4.81
CA LEU A 75 -5.40 -8.09 -5.96
C LEU A 75 -4.17 -7.85 -6.84
N ILE A 76 -3.00 -7.61 -6.24
CA ILE A 76 -1.74 -7.43 -6.97
C ILE A 76 -1.34 -8.73 -7.68
N VAL A 77 -1.39 -9.86 -6.99
CA VAL A 77 -1.08 -11.18 -7.57
C VAL A 77 -2.07 -11.53 -8.67
N GLY A 78 -3.37 -11.29 -8.47
CA GLY A 78 -4.41 -11.48 -9.47
C GLY A 78 -4.16 -10.62 -10.71
N ALA A 79 -3.86 -9.34 -10.53
CA ALA A 79 -3.57 -8.42 -11.63
C ALA A 79 -2.26 -8.78 -12.35
N TYR A 80 -1.24 -9.25 -11.63
CA TYR A 80 0.00 -9.78 -12.21
C TYR A 80 -0.23 -11.04 -13.05
N ILE A 81 -1.01 -12.00 -12.54
CA ILE A 81 -1.38 -13.21 -13.28
C ILE A 81 -2.18 -12.85 -14.52
N LEU A 82 -3.12 -11.89 -14.42
CA LEU A 82 -3.93 -11.42 -15.55
C LEU A 82 -3.06 -10.73 -16.63
N SER A 83 -2.08 -9.92 -16.21
CA SER A 83 -1.06 -9.31 -17.08
C SER A 83 -0.25 -10.37 -17.83
N ARG A 84 0.26 -11.37 -17.09
CA ARG A 84 1.06 -12.45 -17.66
C ARG A 84 0.26 -13.31 -18.64
N ARG A 85 -1.02 -13.58 -18.36
CA ARG A 85 -1.93 -14.29 -19.28
C ARG A 85 -2.20 -13.50 -20.56
N ARG A 86 -2.22 -12.16 -20.51
CA ARG A 86 -2.33 -11.31 -21.72
C ARG A 86 -1.03 -11.27 -22.52
N GLY A 87 0.13 -11.36 -21.87
CA GLY A 87 1.44 -11.44 -22.54
C GLY A 87 1.65 -12.72 -23.34
N ASN A 88 1.06 -13.85 -22.92
CA ASN A 88 1.19 -15.15 -23.60
C ASN A 88 0.22 -15.35 -24.80
N ARG A 89 -0.44 -14.28 -25.26
CA ARG A 89 -1.33 -14.27 -26.45
C ARG A 89 -0.80 -13.39 -27.59
N LYS A 90 0.46 -12.94 -27.52
CA LYS A 90 1.19 -12.40 -28.66
C LYS A 90 2.23 -13.41 -29.09
#